data_AF-A0A2V8S220-F1
#
_entry.id   AF-A0A2V8S220-F1
#
_cell.length_a   1.000
_cell.length_b   1.000
_cell.length_c   1.000
_cell.angle_alpha   90.00
_cell.angle_beta   90.00
_cell.angle_gamma   90.00
#
_symmetry.space_group_name_H-M   'P 1'
#
loop_
_entity.id
_entity.type
_entity.pdbx_description
1 polymer ?
#
loop_
_entity_poly.entity_id
_entity_poly.type
_entity_poly.pdbx_seq_one_letter_code
_entity_poly.pdbx_strand_id
1 'polypeptide(L)'
;MGLGTILVPCLVAGVCIVLWSESLLSIRQFGLAFWRTTTWDPVAGRFGALPFIWGTLYSSLLALLISTPVALGIAVFLSDLSPRALRQPLIFLTELLAAIPSIVYGLWGIFVLVPLVRGLQLALPAWVRRTPFFEGPPLGVGL
;
A
#
# COMPACT_ATOMS: atom_id res chain seq x y z
N MET A 1 34.73 1.73 -21.39
CA MET A 1 33.31 1.87 -20.96
C MET A 1 32.71 0.47 -21.01
N GLY A 2 32.33 -0.10 -19.86
CA GLY A 2 31.78 -1.47 -19.82
C GLY A 2 30.43 -1.53 -20.51
N LEU A 3 30.12 -2.63 -21.22
CA LEU A 3 28.86 -2.83 -21.95
C LEU A 3 27.62 -2.49 -21.08
N GLY A 4 27.68 -2.79 -19.77
CA GLY A 4 26.62 -2.46 -18.80
C GLY A 4 26.35 -0.96 -18.60
N THR A 5 27.37 -0.09 -18.77
CA THR A 5 27.22 1.37 -18.61
C THR A 5 26.38 2.01 -19.72
N ILE A 6 26.29 1.38 -20.89
CA ILE A 6 25.47 1.86 -22.02
C ILE A 6 24.15 1.09 -22.07
N LEU A 7 24.18 -0.21 -21.76
CA LEU A 7 23.00 -1.07 -21.79
C LEU A 7 21.93 -0.63 -20.78
N VAL A 8 22.30 -0.28 -19.55
CA VAL A 8 21.33 0.13 -18.52
C VAL A 8 20.59 1.42 -18.92
N PRO A 9 21.25 2.52 -19.31
CA PRO A 9 20.55 3.70 -19.81
C PRO A 9 19.69 3.44 -21.04
N CYS A 10 20.17 2.64 -21.99
CA CYS A 10 19.39 2.29 -23.18
C CYS A 10 18.12 1.51 -22.83
N LEU A 11 18.21 0.58 -21.89
CA LEU A 11 17.05 -0.18 -21.40
C LEU A 11 16.06 0.73 -20.68
N VAL A 12 16.54 1.61 -19.79
CA VAL A 12 15.69 2.59 -19.09
C VAL A 12 15.01 3.52 -20.08
N ALA A 13 15.74 4.04 -21.07
CA ALA A 13 15.17 4.87 -22.13
C ALA A 13 14.11 4.11 -22.94
N GLY A 14 14.36 2.85 -23.28
CA GLY A 14 13.38 1.98 -23.94
C GLY A 14 12.10 1.81 -23.11
N VAL A 15 12.22 1.54 -21.81
CA VAL A 15 11.07 1.45 -20.89
C VAL A 15 10.32 2.78 -20.85
N CYS A 16 11.01 3.91 -20.73
CA CYS A 16 10.38 5.23 -20.74
C CYS A 16 9.60 5.51 -22.03
N ILE A 17 10.16 5.14 -23.19
CA ILE A 17 9.50 5.32 -24.50
C ILE A 17 8.22 4.49 -24.56
N VAL A 18 8.27 3.21 -24.16
CA VAL A 18 7.10 2.32 -24.14
C VAL A 18 6.02 2.85 -23.19
N LEU A 19 6.41 3.23 -21.96
CA LEU A 19 5.46 3.78 -21.00
C LEU A 19 4.80 5.07 -21.52
N TRP A 20 5.55 5.92 -22.21
CA TRP A 20 5.01 7.13 -22.80
C TRP A 20 4.06 6.85 -23.97
N SER A 21 4.41 5.93 -24.87
CA SER A 21 3.56 5.59 -26.02
C SER A 21 2.24 4.98 -25.58
N GLU A 22 2.27 4.06 -24.62
CA GLU A 22 1.06 3.40 -24.10
C GLU A 22 0.19 4.37 -23.28
N SER A 23 0.80 5.27 -22.52
CA SER A 23 0.06 6.25 -21.72
C SER A 23 -0.60 7.35 -22.55
N LEU A 24 -0.15 7.57 -23.80
CA LEU A 24 -0.60 8.68 -24.63
C LEU A 24 -2.10 8.61 -24.95
N LEU A 25 -2.66 7.41 -25.16
CA LEU A 25 -4.09 7.21 -25.40
C LEU A 25 -4.92 7.70 -24.20
N SER A 26 -4.52 7.29 -23.00
CA SER A 26 -5.17 7.70 -21.75
C SER A 26 -5.06 9.21 -21.51
N ILE A 27 -3.87 9.78 -21.73
CA ILE A 27 -3.65 11.23 -21.59
C ILE A 27 -4.53 12.02 -22.57
N ARG A 28 -4.67 11.57 -23.82
CA ARG A 28 -5.53 12.23 -24.81
C ARG A 28 -7.01 12.12 -24.47
N GLN A 29 -7.45 11.00 -23.89
CA GLN A 29 -8.86 10.75 -23.59
C GLN A 29 -9.33 11.44 -22.31
N PHE A 30 -8.51 11.46 -21.25
CA PHE A 30 -8.90 11.97 -19.93
C PHE A 30 -8.23 13.29 -19.54
N GLY A 31 -7.13 13.65 -20.21
CA GLY A 31 -6.39 14.89 -19.98
C GLY A 31 -5.93 15.08 -18.54
N LEU A 32 -5.72 16.33 -18.14
CA LEU A 32 -5.35 16.69 -16.77
C LEU A 32 -6.50 16.49 -15.75
N ALA A 33 -7.74 16.40 -16.24
CA ALA A 33 -8.90 16.17 -15.38
C ALA A 33 -8.83 14.80 -14.69
N PHE A 34 -8.20 13.80 -15.32
CA PHE A 34 -7.97 12.46 -14.78
C PHE A 34 -7.49 12.45 -13.32
N TRP A 35 -6.58 13.37 -12.97
CA TRP A 35 -5.97 13.47 -11.64
C TRP A 35 -6.93 13.98 -10.55
N ARG A 36 -8.01 14.67 -10.94
CA ARG A 36 -9.02 15.24 -10.02
C ARG A 36 -10.34 14.47 -10.06
N THR A 37 -10.55 13.63 -11.07
CA THR A 37 -11.77 12.83 -11.23
C THR A 37 -11.81 11.71 -10.18
N THR A 38 -12.92 11.62 -9.47
CA THR A 38 -13.21 10.57 -8.48
C THR A 38 -13.95 9.36 -9.07
N THR A 39 -14.54 9.51 -10.25
CA THR A 39 -15.34 8.47 -10.88
C THR A 39 -14.47 7.38 -11.49
N TRP A 40 -14.66 6.15 -11.03
CA TRP A 40 -14.12 4.94 -11.66
C TRP A 40 -15.28 4.05 -12.11
N ASP A 41 -15.63 4.15 -13.40
CA ASP A 41 -16.70 3.39 -14.04
C ASP A 41 -16.16 2.72 -15.33
N PRO A 42 -15.70 1.47 -15.24
CA PRO A 42 -15.21 0.70 -16.37
C PRO A 42 -16.28 0.41 -17.43
N VAL A 43 -17.56 0.37 -17.04
CA VAL A 43 -18.68 0.07 -17.95
C VAL A 43 -18.96 1.29 -18.84
N ALA A 44 -18.94 2.48 -18.25
CA ALA A 44 -19.10 3.74 -18.98
C ALA A 44 -17.80 4.27 -19.60
N GLY A 45 -16.67 3.58 -19.42
CA GLY A 45 -15.35 4.03 -19.91
C GLY A 45 -14.85 5.32 -19.25
N ARG A 46 -15.28 5.61 -18.02
CA ARG A 46 -14.91 6.81 -17.27
C ARG A 46 -13.91 6.44 -16.17
N PHE A 47 -12.70 6.97 -16.25
CA PHE A 47 -11.64 6.67 -15.30
C PHE A 47 -11.13 7.93 -14.62
N GLY A 48 -10.88 7.82 -13.33
CA GLY A 48 -10.34 8.87 -12.49
C GLY A 48 -9.31 8.30 -11.52
N ALA A 49 -8.21 9.04 -11.33
CA ALA A 49 -7.08 8.59 -10.53
C ALA A 49 -7.20 8.93 -9.05
N LEU A 50 -8.02 9.94 -8.72
CA LEU A 50 -8.00 10.56 -7.39
C LEU A 50 -8.25 9.57 -6.24
N PRO A 51 -9.20 8.61 -6.33
CA PRO A 51 -9.44 7.64 -5.26
C PRO A 51 -8.26 6.70 -5.06
N PHE A 52 -7.56 6.31 -6.14
CA PHE A 52 -6.38 5.45 -6.06
C PHE A 52 -5.20 6.19 -5.44
N ILE A 53 -4.96 7.42 -5.86
CA ILE A 53 -3.90 8.27 -5.29
C ILE A 53 -4.15 8.47 -3.80
N TRP A 54 -5.37 8.88 -3.44
CA TRP A 54 -5.73 9.11 -2.05
C TRP A 54 -5.68 7.83 -1.23
N GLY A 55 -6.24 6.73 -1.73
CA GLY A 55 -6.20 5.42 -1.08
C GLY A 55 -4.77 4.93 -0.84
N THR A 56 -3.86 5.08 -1.81
CA THR A 56 -2.45 4.72 -1.64
C THR A 56 -1.76 5.62 -0.62
N LEU A 57 -1.93 6.94 -0.68
CA LEU A 57 -1.29 7.87 0.25
C LEU A 57 -1.79 7.66 1.68
N TYR A 58 -3.10 7.56 1.86
CA TYR A 58 -3.74 7.36 3.15
C TYR A 58 -3.33 6.03 3.79
N SER A 59 -3.43 4.92 3.03
CA SER A 59 -3.04 3.59 3.54
C SER A 59 -1.54 3.51 3.84
N SER A 60 -0.69 4.10 3.00
CA SER A 60 0.77 4.10 3.23
C SER A 60 1.14 4.95 4.44
N LEU A 61 0.50 6.11 4.61
CA LEU A 61 0.73 6.98 5.76
C LEU A 61 0.34 6.27 7.07
N LEU A 62 -0.85 5.65 7.12
CA LEU A 62 -1.27 4.88 8.29
C LEU A 62 -0.34 3.70 8.57
N ALA A 63 0.07 2.97 7.52
CA ALA A 63 1.00 1.86 7.66
C ALA A 63 2.34 2.32 8.25
N LEU A 64 2.89 3.45 7.80
CA LEU A 64 4.12 4.03 8.35
C LEU A 64 3.93 4.50 9.79
N LEU A 65 2.86 5.24 10.08
CA LEU A 65 2.58 5.74 11.42
C LEU A 65 2.50 4.63 12.48
N ILE A 66 1.97 3.45 12.09
CA ILE A 66 1.86 2.30 12.99
C ILE A 66 3.15 1.47 13.00
N SER A 67 3.69 1.16 11.82
CA SER A 67 4.84 0.24 11.67
C SER A 67 6.14 0.85 12.18
N THR A 68 6.41 2.13 11.88
CA THR A 68 7.66 2.80 12.26
C THR A 68 7.94 2.78 13.76
N PRO A 69 7.02 3.21 14.67
CA PRO A 69 7.30 3.16 16.10
C PRO A 69 7.47 1.73 16.63
N VAL A 70 6.72 0.76 16.09
CA VAL A 70 6.84 -0.66 16.47
C VAL A 70 8.20 -1.21 16.04
N ALA A 71 8.62 -0.95 14.80
CA ALA A 71 9.91 -1.38 14.27
C ALA A 71 11.07 -0.77 15.05
N LEU A 72 11.01 0.53 15.37
CA LEU A 72 11.98 1.21 16.22
C LEU A 72 12.03 0.61 17.63
N GLY A 73 10.87 0.34 18.23
CA GLY A 73 10.79 -0.29 19.55
C GLY A 73 11.45 -1.68 19.58
N ILE A 74 11.19 -2.50 18.57
CA ILE A 74 11.82 -3.82 18.42
C ILE A 74 13.34 -3.67 18.22
N ALA A 75 13.77 -2.74 17.36
CA ALA A 75 15.19 -2.50 17.08
C ALA A 75 15.96 -2.10 18.35
N VAL A 76 15.45 -1.12 19.10
CA VAL A 76 16.06 -0.65 20.36
C VAL A 76 16.02 -1.75 21.43
N PHE A 77 14.93 -2.51 21.52
CA PHE A 77 14.85 -3.62 22.46
C PHE A 77 15.92 -4.67 22.16
N LEU A 78 16.09 -5.05 20.90
CA LEU A 78 17.09 -6.06 20.50
C LEU A 78 18.53 -5.56 20.62
N SER A 79 18.80 -4.28 20.40
CA SER A 79 20.14 -3.70 20.53
C SER A 79 20.59 -3.61 21.98
N ASP A 80 19.76 -3.02 22.84
CA ASP A 80 20.23 -2.50 24.13
C ASP A 80 19.55 -3.10 25.35
N LEU A 81 18.32 -3.62 25.20
CA LEU A 81 17.49 -4.06 26.33
C LEU A 81 17.32 -5.59 26.40
N SER A 82 17.65 -6.32 25.34
CA SER A 82 17.30 -7.73 25.21
C SER A 82 18.15 -8.63 26.12
N PRO A 83 17.52 -9.51 26.93
CA PRO A 83 18.23 -10.54 27.66
C PRO A 83 18.95 -11.50 26.69
N ARG A 84 20.16 -11.95 27.05
CA ARG A 84 21.00 -12.81 26.20
C ARG A 84 20.28 -14.05 25.65
N ALA A 85 19.39 -14.65 26.44
CA ALA A 85 18.62 -15.83 26.04
C ALA A 85 17.52 -15.54 24.99
N LEU A 86 16.99 -14.32 24.96
CA LEU A 86 15.87 -13.95 24.08
C LEU A 86 16.33 -13.28 22.79
N ARG A 87 17.53 -12.71 22.77
CA ARG A 87 18.06 -11.96 21.62
C ARG A 87 18.05 -12.80 20.32
N GLN A 88 18.64 -13.99 20.35
CA GLN A 88 18.79 -14.80 19.14
C GLN A 88 17.48 -15.38 18.62
N PRO A 89 16.58 -15.92 19.47
CA PRO A 89 15.25 -16.31 19.03
C PRO A 89 14.46 -15.15 18.41
N LEU A 90 14.50 -13.96 19.01
CA LEU A 90 13.75 -12.83 18.49
C LEU A 90 14.30 -12.31 17.16
N ILE A 91 15.62 -12.22 17.00
CA ILE A 91 16.24 -11.87 15.72
C ILE A 91 15.80 -12.86 14.64
N PHE A 92 15.91 -14.16 14.91
CA PHE A 92 15.47 -15.20 13.99
C PHE A 92 13.99 -15.06 13.62
N LEU A 93 13.10 -14.79 14.58
CA LEU A 93 11.69 -14.57 14.31
C LEU A 93 11.45 -13.34 13.44
N THR A 94 12.17 -12.23 13.67
CA THR A 94 12.03 -11.03 12.84
C THR A 94 12.53 -11.25 11.40
N GLU A 95 13.63 -11.98 11.22
CA GLU A 95 14.15 -12.35 9.90
C GLU A 95 13.18 -13.30 9.18
N LEU A 96 12.61 -14.26 9.92
CA LEU A 96 11.61 -15.17 9.39
C LEU A 96 10.35 -14.42 8.93
N LEU A 97 9.86 -13.46 9.71
CA LEU A 97 8.72 -12.61 9.33
C LEU A 97 9.03 -11.80 8.07
N ALA A 98 10.26 -11.28 7.94
CA ALA A 98 10.70 -10.56 6.74
C ALA A 98 10.83 -11.46 5.50
N ALA A 99 11.11 -12.75 5.69
CA ALA A 99 11.26 -13.73 4.62
C ALA A 99 9.92 -14.25 4.07
N ILE A 100 8.80 -14.02 4.77
CA ILE A 100 7.48 -14.45 4.30
C ILE A 100 7.13 -13.73 2.99
N PRO A 101 6.70 -14.45 1.93
CA PRO A 101 6.31 -13.83 0.67
C PRO A 101 5.15 -12.85 0.84
N SER A 102 5.21 -11.71 0.15
CA SER A 102 4.17 -10.66 0.23
C SER A 102 2.77 -11.16 -0.10
N ILE A 103 2.63 -12.13 -1.00
CA ILE A 103 1.35 -12.74 -1.37
C ILE A 103 0.67 -13.44 -0.18
N VAL A 104 1.45 -14.04 0.73
CA VAL A 104 0.92 -14.72 1.92
C VAL A 104 0.29 -13.69 2.87
N TYR A 105 0.99 -12.57 3.10
CA TYR A 105 0.44 -11.47 3.88
C TYR A 105 -0.81 -10.85 3.21
N GLY A 106 -0.82 -10.73 1.88
CA GLY A 106 -1.98 -10.27 1.14
C GLY A 106 -3.21 -11.16 1.32
N LEU A 107 -3.05 -12.48 1.14
CA LEU A 107 -4.14 -13.45 1.33
C LEU A 107 -4.59 -13.53 2.79
N TRP A 108 -3.66 -13.51 3.74
CA TRP A 108 -3.98 -13.44 5.17
C TRP A 108 -4.79 -12.16 5.49
N GLY A 109 -4.41 -11.03 4.91
CA GLY A 109 -5.16 -9.78 5.02
C GLY A 109 -6.61 -9.93 4.56
N ILE A 110 -6.83 -10.59 3.41
CA ILE A 110 -8.18 -10.81 2.87
C ILE A 110 -8.99 -11.78 3.73
N PHE A 111 -8.40 -12.90 4.15
CA PHE A 111 -9.15 -13.97 4.83
C PHE A 111 -9.27 -13.80 6.34
N VAL A 112 -8.37 -13.04 6.98
CA VAL A 112 -8.32 -12.88 8.44
C VAL A 112 -8.55 -11.43 8.83
N LEU A 113 -7.74 -10.50 8.29
CA LEU A 113 -7.80 -9.10 8.71
C LEU A 113 -9.09 -8.41 8.27
N VAL A 114 -9.54 -8.60 7.03
CA VAL A 114 -10.79 -7.98 6.53
C VAL A 114 -12.01 -8.43 7.33
N PRO A 115 -12.26 -9.73 7.59
CA PRO A 115 -13.36 -10.15 8.46
C PRO A 115 -13.24 -9.61 9.88
N LEU A 116 -12.03 -9.59 10.45
CA LEU A 116 -11.78 -9.04 11.78
C LEU A 116 -12.15 -7.55 11.86
N VAL A 117 -11.66 -6.75 10.91
CA VAL A 117 -11.95 -5.31 10.84
C VAL A 117 -13.44 -5.05 10.62
N ARG A 118 -14.11 -5.84 9.77
CA ARG A 118 -15.57 -5.75 9.59
C ARG A 118 -16.31 -6.07 10.89
N GLY A 119 -15.88 -7.09 11.63
CA GLY A 119 -16.44 -7.43 12.94
C GLY A 119 -16.29 -6.27 13.94
N LEU A 120 -15.10 -5.68 14.01
CA LEU A 120 -14.84 -4.50 14.83
C LEU A 120 -15.71 -3.30 14.40
N GLN A 121 -15.83 -3.04 13.10
CA GLN A 121 -16.68 -1.98 12.53
C GLN A 121 -18.14 -2.14 12.94
N LEU A 122 -18.66 -3.37 12.94
CA LEU A 122 -20.03 -3.64 13.38
C LEU A 122 -20.21 -3.50 14.90
N ALA A 123 -19.17 -3.81 15.69
CA ALA A 123 -19.16 -3.63 17.13
C ALA A 123 -19.06 -2.15 17.57
N LEU A 124 -18.59 -1.27 16.69
CA LEU A 124 -18.50 0.16 16.96
C LEU A 124 -19.90 0.80 17.11
N PRO A 125 -20.08 1.73 18.08
CA PRO A 125 -21.33 2.45 18.25
C PRO A 125 -21.76 3.20 16.99
N ALA A 126 -23.08 3.33 16.78
CA ALA A 126 -23.63 3.98 15.59
C ALA A 126 -23.12 5.42 15.36
N TRP A 127 -22.79 6.16 16.43
CA TRP A 127 -22.23 7.50 16.32
C TRP A 127 -20.79 7.52 15.77
N VAL A 128 -19.98 6.49 16.06
CA VAL A 128 -18.62 6.37 15.52
C VAL A 128 -18.65 5.97 14.05
N ARG A 129 -19.58 5.09 13.68
CA ARG A 129 -19.75 4.63 12.29
C ARG A 129 -20.18 5.73 11.31
N ARG A 130 -20.79 6.80 11.83
CA ARG A 130 -21.18 8.00 11.05
C ARG A 130 -20.07 9.05 10.97
N THR A 131 -18.88 8.76 11.51
CA THR A 131 -17.76 9.68 11.32
C THR A 131 -17.23 9.52 9.89
N PRO A 132 -16.74 10.60 9.27
CA PRO A 132 -16.28 10.60 7.88
C PRO A 132 -15.27 9.47 7.58
N PHE A 133 -14.47 9.05 8.56
CA PHE A 133 -13.48 7.98 8.42
C PHE A 133 -14.04 6.57 8.18
N PHE A 134 -15.33 6.33 8.46
CA PHE A 134 -15.97 5.01 8.33
C PHE A 134 -17.18 5.01 7.38
N GLU A 135 -17.37 6.09 6.62
CA GLU A 135 -18.46 6.23 5.64
C GLU A 135 -18.02 5.72 4.26
N GLY A 136 -18.91 5.02 3.55
CA GLY A 136 -18.75 4.61 2.15
C GLY A 136 -18.62 3.10 1.92
N PRO A 137 -18.65 2.64 0.65
CA PRO A 137 -18.66 1.22 0.33
C PRO A 137 -17.38 0.50 0.80
N PRO A 138 -17.47 -0.76 1.24
CA PRO A 138 -16.33 -1.60 1.67
C PRO A 138 -15.47 -2.08 0.48
N LEU A 139 -15.26 -1.20 -0.48
CA LEU A 139 -14.42 -1.31 -1.67
C LEU A 139 -13.22 -0.35 -1.59
N GLY A 140 -13.04 0.37 -0.47
CA GLY A 140 -11.98 1.38 -0.32
C GLY A 140 -12.31 2.73 -0.96
N VAL A 141 -13.59 2.97 -1.26
CA VAL A 141 -14.16 4.25 -1.74
C VAL A 141 -14.88 5.01 -0.61
N GLY A 142 -14.72 4.54 0.63
CA GLY A 142 -15.11 5.30 1.80
C GLY A 142 -14.04 6.32 2.15
N LEU A 143 -14.37 7.60 1.94
CA LEU A 143 -13.52 8.79 1.85
C LEU A 143 -12.14 8.61 1.19
#